data_AF-A3D175-F1
#
_entry.id   AF-A3D175-F1
#
_cell.length_a   1.000
_cell.length_b   1.000
_cell.length_c   1.000
_cell.angle_alpha   90.00
_cell.angle_beta   90.00
_cell.angle_gamma   90.00
#
_symmetry.space_group_name_H-M   'P 1'
#
loop_
_entity.id
_entity.type
_entity.pdbx_description
1 polymer ?
#
loop_
_entity_poly.entity_id
_entity_poly.type
_entity_poly.pdbx_seq_one_letter_code
_entity_poly.pdbx_strand_id
1 'polypeptide(L)'
;MMIQHSDKLIQRHQTGFTLIELVVVIIVLGILAVVALPKFINVQQDAQIATVKAAGGGFKSAINLARSVWAVKVGSGPKEDLPVFGTAQSEQVDFNAFGWPAQHYIFGNEASPSLDNVEDCISVWEVLFQNTQPSVSRLNVDATETDYKASYTNPGQCTYFYRTNDKLSISYDSQTGVVITDTDPNS
;
A
#
# COMPACT_ATOMS: atom_id res chain seq x y z
N MET A 1 -33.48 13.12 75.87
CA MET A 1 -33.62 11.82 75.19
C MET A 1 -32.62 11.83 74.02
N MET A 2 -31.49 11.14 74.16
CA MET A 2 -30.39 11.13 73.20
C MET A 2 -30.33 9.72 72.60
N ILE A 3 -30.57 9.59 71.29
CA ILE A 3 -30.51 8.31 70.57
C ILE A 3 -29.07 8.17 70.06
N GLN A 4 -28.30 7.22 70.60
CA GLN A 4 -26.99 6.86 70.06
C GLN A 4 -27.19 6.04 68.77
N HIS A 5 -26.77 6.58 67.63
CA HIS A 5 -26.63 5.83 66.39
C HIS A 5 -25.25 5.18 66.39
N SER A 6 -25.19 3.85 66.46
CA SER A 6 -23.94 3.10 66.39
C SER A 6 -23.57 2.86 64.92
N ASP A 7 -22.67 3.67 64.38
CA ASP A 7 -22.08 3.43 63.06
C ASP A 7 -21.14 2.22 63.12
N LYS A 8 -21.65 1.09 62.64
CA LYS A 8 -20.92 -0.16 62.51
C LYS A 8 -19.93 -0.03 61.34
N LEU A 9 -18.66 0.23 61.62
CA LEU A 9 -17.60 0.28 60.62
C LEU A 9 -17.44 -1.11 59.97
N ILE A 10 -17.84 -1.24 58.70
CA ILE A 10 -17.62 -2.45 57.90
C ILE A 10 -16.12 -2.50 57.57
N GLN A 11 -15.34 -3.26 58.35
CA GLN A 11 -13.95 -3.59 58.02
C GLN A 11 -13.94 -4.51 56.79
N ARG A 12 -13.67 -3.94 55.62
CA ARG A 12 -13.40 -4.72 54.41
C ARG A 12 -12.04 -5.38 54.55
N HIS A 13 -11.99 -6.71 54.62
CA HIS A 13 -10.74 -7.46 54.50
C HIS A 13 -10.14 -7.17 53.12
N GLN A 14 -9.01 -6.46 53.09
CA GLN A 14 -8.20 -6.32 51.88
C GLN A 14 -7.46 -7.64 51.69
N THR A 15 -8.03 -8.54 50.89
CA THR A 15 -7.32 -9.73 50.41
C THR A 15 -6.28 -9.29 49.38
N GLY A 16 -5.03 -9.15 49.81
CA GLY A 16 -3.92 -8.89 48.90
C GLY A 16 -3.60 -10.11 48.04
N PHE A 17 -3.13 -9.88 46.82
CA PHE A 17 -2.56 -10.94 45.98
C PHE A 17 -1.34 -11.56 46.65
N THR A 18 -1.19 -12.88 46.54
CA THR A 18 -0.02 -13.58 47.07
C THR A 18 1.18 -13.40 46.14
N LEU A 19 2.41 -13.36 46.69
CA LEU A 19 3.62 -13.24 45.89
C LEU A 19 3.76 -14.42 44.90
N ILE A 20 3.38 -15.62 45.33
CA ILE A 20 3.42 -16.82 44.48
C ILE A 20 2.46 -16.75 43.30
N GLU A 21 1.27 -16.16 43.47
CA GLU A 21 0.29 -16.00 42.40
C GLU A 21 0.83 -15.08 41.29
N LEU A 22 1.48 -13.98 41.67
CA LEU A 22 2.14 -13.10 40.71
C LEU A 22 3.31 -13.79 39.98
N VAL A 23 4.11 -14.60 40.70
CA VAL A 23 5.22 -15.37 40.11
C VAL A 23 4.73 -16.41 39.11
N VAL A 24 3.66 -17.15 39.43
CA VAL A 24 3.11 -18.15 38.50
C VAL A 24 2.55 -17.48 37.24
N VAL A 25 1.90 -16.31 37.37
CA VAL A 25 1.38 -15.58 36.21
C VAL A 25 2.49 -15.16 35.24
N ILE A 26 3.59 -14.58 35.74
CA ILE A 26 4.69 -14.18 34.85
C ILE A 26 5.39 -15.39 34.20
N ILE A 27 5.45 -16.53 34.88
CA ILE A 27 5.99 -17.77 34.32
C ILE A 27 5.11 -18.27 33.17
N VAL A 28 3.79 -18.32 33.38
CA VAL A 28 2.83 -18.75 32.34
C VAL A 28 2.87 -17.79 31.15
N LEU A 29 2.87 -16.48 31.38
CA LEU A 29 2.99 -15.49 30.31
C LEU A 29 4.32 -15.62 29.56
N GLY A 30 5.41 -15.94 30.25
CA GLY A 30 6.72 -16.19 29.65
C GLY A 30 6.71 -17.36 28.68
N ILE A 31 6.11 -18.49 29.08
CA ILE A 31 6.00 -19.69 28.20
C ILE A 31 5.14 -19.39 26.98
N LEU A 32 3.99 -18.74 27.17
CA LEU A 32 3.09 -18.38 26.07
C LEU A 32 3.75 -17.44 25.06
N ALA A 33 4.53 -16.47 25.54
CA ALA A 33 5.25 -15.53 24.67
C ALA A 33 6.26 -16.24 23.75
N VAL A 34 7.03 -17.19 24.28
CA VAL A 34 8.05 -17.93 23.51
C VAL A 34 7.42 -18.76 22.39
N VAL A 35 6.27 -19.38 22.64
CA VAL A 35 5.58 -20.20 21.63
C VAL A 35 4.85 -19.33 20.59
N ALA A 36 4.30 -18.19 20.99
CA ALA A 36 3.53 -17.31 20.11
C ALA A 36 4.38 -16.47 19.16
N LEU A 37 5.56 -16.01 19.60
CA LEU A 37 6.39 -15.05 18.87
C LEU A 37 6.79 -15.51 17.45
N PRO A 38 7.29 -16.74 17.21
CA PRO A 38 7.68 -17.17 15.86
C PRO A 38 6.50 -17.20 14.89
N LYS A 39 5.32 -17.64 15.37
CA LYS A 39 4.10 -17.66 14.56
C LYS A 39 3.64 -16.25 14.20
N PHE A 40 3.74 -15.30 15.13
CA PHE A 40 3.36 -13.92 14.88
C PHE A 40 4.22 -13.26 13.79
N ILE A 41 5.52 -13.54 13.76
CA ILE A 41 6.42 -13.04 12.70
C ILE A 41 5.99 -13.57 11.32
N ASN A 42 5.74 -14.87 11.20
CA ASN A 42 5.30 -15.47 9.93
C ASN A 42 3.96 -14.89 9.44
N VAL A 43 2.98 -14.71 10.33
CA VAL A 43 1.68 -14.12 9.97
C VAL A 43 1.83 -12.67 9.49
N GLN A 44 2.72 -11.89 10.09
CA GLN A 44 2.99 -10.53 9.63
C GLN A 44 3.59 -10.54 8.22
N GLN A 45 4.56 -11.42 7.94
CA GLN A 45 5.17 -11.56 6.62
C GLN A 45 4.14 -12.00 5.56
N ASP A 46 3.33 -13.01 5.87
CA ASP A 46 2.25 -13.48 4.98
C ASP A 46 1.23 -12.36 4.71
N ALA A 47 0.91 -11.54 5.70
CA ALA A 47 0.02 -10.39 5.55
C ALA A 47 0.61 -9.30 4.64
N GLN A 48 1.92 -9.03 4.74
CA GLN A 48 2.60 -8.11 3.83
C GLN A 48 2.58 -8.64 2.39
N ILE A 49 2.90 -9.92 2.18
CA ILE A 49 2.85 -10.57 0.87
C ILE A 49 1.44 -10.50 0.27
N ALA A 50 0.41 -10.81 1.07
CA ALA A 50 -0.98 -10.74 0.62
C ALA A 50 -1.38 -9.30 0.23
N THR A 51 -0.94 -8.30 0.98
CA THR A 51 -1.19 -6.88 0.69
C THR A 51 -0.57 -6.47 -0.65
N VAL A 52 0.70 -6.82 -0.88
CA VAL A 52 1.41 -6.48 -2.12
C VAL A 52 0.82 -7.23 -3.32
N LYS A 53 0.45 -8.50 -3.14
CA LYS A 53 -0.24 -9.28 -4.17
C LYS A 53 -1.59 -8.68 -4.55
N ALA A 54 -2.37 -8.20 -3.57
CA ALA A 54 -3.64 -7.55 -3.81
C ALA A 54 -3.47 -6.23 -4.57
N ALA A 55 -2.53 -5.38 -4.14
CA ALA A 55 -2.22 -4.13 -4.81
C ALA A 55 -1.71 -4.35 -6.24
N GLY A 56 -0.78 -5.28 -6.45
CA GLY A 56 -0.25 -5.62 -7.78
C GLY A 56 -1.31 -6.19 -8.71
N GLY A 57 -2.23 -7.02 -8.20
CA GLY A 57 -3.38 -7.50 -8.96
C GLY A 57 -4.36 -6.39 -9.33
N GLY A 58 -4.63 -5.47 -8.40
CA GLY A 58 -5.45 -4.28 -8.65
C GLY A 58 -4.83 -3.36 -9.71
N PHE A 59 -3.54 -3.06 -9.56
CA PHE A 59 -2.78 -2.23 -10.49
C PHE A 59 -2.77 -2.83 -11.91
N LYS A 60 -2.47 -4.13 -12.04
CA LYS A 60 -2.54 -4.85 -13.32
C LYS A 60 -3.93 -4.80 -13.94
N SER A 61 -4.98 -4.93 -13.13
CA SER A 61 -6.36 -4.85 -13.61
C SER A 61 -6.70 -3.44 -14.12
N ALA A 62 -6.24 -2.40 -13.43
CA ALA A 62 -6.41 -1.01 -13.83
C ALA A 62 -5.66 -0.69 -15.14
N ILE A 63 -4.41 -1.16 -15.29
CA ILE A 63 -3.64 -1.06 -16.54
C ILE A 63 -4.41 -1.68 -17.72
N ASN A 64 -4.93 -2.90 -17.54
CA ASN A 64 -5.67 -3.60 -18.58
C ASN A 64 -7.00 -2.90 -18.93
N LEU A 65 -7.68 -2.34 -17.94
CA LEU A 65 -8.89 -1.55 -18.15
C LEU A 65 -8.57 -0.28 -18.95
N ALA A 66 -7.56 0.48 -18.53
CA ALA A 66 -7.10 1.68 -19.22
C ALA A 66 -6.73 1.37 -20.68
N ARG A 67 -5.96 0.31 -20.90
CA ARG A 67 -5.62 -0.20 -22.24
C ARG A 67 -6.85 -0.53 -23.07
N SER A 68 -7.87 -1.15 -22.48
CA SER A 68 -9.11 -1.50 -23.18
C SER A 68 -9.87 -0.25 -23.64
N VAL A 69 -9.92 0.79 -22.79
CA VAL A 69 -10.51 2.08 -23.15
C VAL A 69 -9.76 2.74 -24.30
N TRP A 70 -8.42 2.73 -24.26
CA TRP A 70 -7.59 3.23 -25.36
C TRP A 70 -7.83 2.46 -26.66
N ALA A 71 -7.90 1.13 -26.60
CA ALA A 71 -8.07 0.30 -27.78
C ALA A 71 -9.42 0.57 -28.50
N VAL A 72 -10.46 0.88 -27.73
CA VAL A 72 -11.80 1.19 -28.28
C VAL A 72 -11.91 2.64 -28.76
N LYS A 73 -11.37 3.60 -28.01
CA LYS A 73 -11.54 5.04 -28.29
C LYS A 73 -10.50 5.62 -29.26
N VAL A 74 -9.30 5.04 -29.28
CA VAL A 74 -8.12 5.57 -29.99
C VAL A 74 -7.63 4.58 -31.04
N GLY A 75 -7.45 3.32 -30.65
CA GLY A 75 -7.02 2.22 -31.53
C GLY A 75 -5.52 2.19 -31.85
N SER A 76 -4.88 3.34 -32.11
CA SER A 76 -3.45 3.42 -32.41
C SER A 76 -2.82 4.77 -32.09
N GLY A 77 -1.54 4.76 -31.71
CA GLY A 77 -0.76 5.98 -31.44
C GLY A 77 -0.95 6.54 -30.02
N PRO A 78 -0.19 7.60 -29.69
CA PRO A 78 -0.30 8.24 -28.39
C PRO A 78 -1.65 8.95 -28.24
N LYS A 79 -2.12 9.05 -27.00
CA LYS A 79 -3.32 9.82 -26.69
C LYS A 79 -3.23 10.43 -25.30
N GLU A 80 -3.40 11.75 -25.27
CA GLU A 80 -3.52 12.51 -24.03
C GLU A 80 -4.96 12.64 -23.55
N ASP A 81 -5.11 12.85 -22.25
CA ASP A 81 -6.35 13.21 -21.58
C ASP A 81 -7.50 12.24 -21.87
N LEU A 82 -7.20 10.95 -22.02
CA LEU A 82 -8.25 9.98 -22.32
C LEU A 82 -9.08 9.75 -21.05
N PRO A 83 -10.41 9.99 -21.08
CA PRO A 83 -11.27 9.77 -19.91
C PRO A 83 -11.48 8.28 -19.68
N VAL A 84 -10.60 7.68 -18.86
CA VAL A 84 -10.62 6.24 -18.53
C VAL A 84 -11.58 5.96 -17.38
N PHE A 85 -11.47 6.72 -16.28
CA PHE A 85 -12.27 6.50 -15.07
C PHE A 85 -13.40 7.50 -14.90
N GLY A 86 -13.36 8.60 -15.65
CA GLY A 86 -14.39 9.63 -15.65
C GLY A 86 -13.95 10.81 -16.51
N THR A 87 -14.71 11.91 -16.43
CA THR A 87 -14.47 13.12 -17.25
C THR A 87 -13.74 14.21 -16.47
N ALA A 88 -13.48 14.02 -15.18
CA ALA A 88 -12.65 14.96 -14.43
C ALA A 88 -11.19 14.82 -14.87
N GLN A 89 -10.43 15.91 -14.84
CA GLN A 89 -9.02 15.90 -15.26
C GLN A 89 -8.20 14.86 -14.48
N SER A 90 -8.42 14.75 -13.17
CA SER A 90 -7.78 13.76 -12.29
C SER A 90 -8.10 12.29 -12.59
N GLU A 91 -8.99 12.01 -13.53
CA GLU A 91 -9.44 10.67 -13.93
C GLU A 91 -9.03 10.32 -15.37
N GLN A 92 -8.33 11.24 -16.04
CA GLN A 92 -7.83 11.09 -17.40
C GLN A 92 -6.42 10.51 -17.40
N VAL A 93 -6.13 9.64 -18.35
CA VAL A 93 -4.83 8.94 -18.44
C VAL A 93 -4.18 9.24 -19.78
N ASP A 94 -2.87 9.48 -19.75
CA ASP A 94 -2.07 9.68 -20.95
C ASP A 94 -1.43 8.37 -21.39
N PHE A 95 -1.53 8.09 -22.69
CA PHE A 95 -1.08 6.86 -23.30
C PHE A 95 0.07 7.14 -24.28
N ASN A 96 1.13 6.34 -24.17
CA ASN A 96 2.25 6.39 -25.11
C ASN A 96 1.87 5.83 -26.49
N ALA A 97 2.83 5.87 -27.43
CA ALA A 97 2.62 5.37 -28.79
C ALA A 97 2.26 3.87 -28.87
N PHE A 98 2.64 3.08 -27.86
CA PHE A 98 2.29 1.66 -27.74
C PHE A 98 0.86 1.48 -27.19
N GLY A 99 0.26 2.56 -26.68
CA GLY A 99 -1.08 2.66 -26.12
C GLY A 99 -1.20 2.10 -24.71
N TRP A 100 -0.12 2.18 -23.93
CA TRP A 100 -0.11 1.86 -22.51
C TRP A 100 -0.05 3.15 -21.68
N PRO A 101 -0.62 3.13 -20.46
CA PRO A 101 -0.53 4.27 -19.54
C PRO A 101 0.93 4.69 -19.33
N ALA A 102 1.20 5.96 -19.58
CA ALA A 102 2.55 6.51 -19.54
C ALA A 102 2.70 7.51 -18.40
N GLN A 103 1.69 8.35 -18.20
CA GLN A 103 1.65 9.38 -17.17
C GLN A 103 0.21 9.87 -16.95
N HIS A 104 0.07 10.84 -16.06
CA HIS A 104 -1.08 11.72 -15.96
C HIS A 104 -0.57 13.14 -15.66
N TYR A 105 -0.64 14.06 -16.63
CA TYR A 105 -0.17 15.44 -16.44
C TYR A 105 -1.23 16.48 -16.81
N ILE A 106 -1.69 17.26 -15.82
CA ILE A 106 -2.82 18.19 -15.97
C ILE A 106 -2.44 19.51 -16.69
N PHE A 107 -1.15 19.85 -16.77
CA PHE A 107 -0.71 21.21 -17.12
C PHE A 107 0.12 21.33 -18.40
N GLY A 108 0.25 20.26 -19.19
CA GLY A 108 1.08 20.27 -20.40
C GLY A 108 0.59 19.26 -21.41
N ASN A 109 0.62 19.67 -22.68
CA ASN A 109 0.33 18.80 -23.81
C ASN A 109 1.65 18.30 -24.38
N GLU A 110 1.89 17.01 -24.23
CA GLU A 110 2.95 16.25 -24.84
C GLU A 110 2.40 15.43 -26.01
N ALA A 111 2.78 15.82 -27.24
CA ALA A 111 2.34 15.11 -28.44
C ALA A 111 2.71 13.61 -28.45
N SER A 112 3.61 13.17 -27.59
CA SER A 112 3.99 11.76 -27.41
C SER A 112 4.32 11.49 -25.94
N PRO A 113 3.31 11.23 -25.08
CA PRO A 113 3.53 10.93 -23.68
C PRO A 113 4.43 9.71 -23.53
N SER A 114 5.39 9.79 -22.62
CA SER A 114 6.29 8.69 -22.29
C SER A 114 6.53 8.64 -20.80
N LEU A 115 6.67 7.42 -20.29
CA LEU A 115 7.12 7.21 -18.92
C LEU A 115 8.65 7.29 -18.92
N ASP A 116 9.19 8.46 -18.57
CA ASP A 116 10.61 8.77 -18.68
C ASP A 116 11.26 9.30 -17.39
N ASN A 117 10.45 9.49 -16.35
CA ASN A 117 10.92 9.89 -15.04
C ASN A 117 10.03 9.29 -13.93
N VAL A 118 10.40 9.54 -12.66
CA VAL A 118 9.68 8.96 -11.51
C VAL A 118 8.37 9.69 -11.17
N GLU A 119 8.18 10.94 -11.58
CA GLU A 119 6.88 11.62 -11.44
C GLU A 119 5.83 10.97 -12.35
N ASP A 120 6.23 10.47 -13.51
CA ASP A 120 5.35 9.69 -14.39
C ASP A 120 4.95 8.38 -13.71
N CYS A 121 5.90 7.70 -13.06
CA CYS A 121 5.60 6.50 -12.26
C CYS A 121 4.56 6.78 -11.17
N ILE A 122 4.71 7.90 -10.46
CA ILE A 122 3.80 8.30 -9.40
C ILE A 122 2.42 8.63 -9.98
N SER A 123 2.37 9.46 -11.02
CA SER A 123 1.10 9.88 -11.63
C SER A 123 0.33 8.71 -12.25
N VAL A 124 1.00 7.74 -12.89
CA VAL A 124 0.37 6.50 -13.37
C VAL A 124 -0.23 5.71 -12.21
N TRP A 125 0.49 5.58 -11.11
CA TRP A 125 -0.01 4.87 -9.93
C TRP A 125 -1.23 5.55 -9.33
N GLU A 126 -1.13 6.86 -9.11
CA GLU A 126 -2.19 7.66 -8.53
C GLU A 126 -3.44 7.62 -9.40
N VAL A 127 -3.36 7.91 -10.70
CA VAL A 127 -4.54 7.93 -11.57
C VAL A 127 -5.21 6.56 -11.69
N LEU A 128 -4.44 5.47 -11.73
CA LEU A 128 -4.99 4.11 -11.82
C LEU A 128 -5.66 3.65 -10.52
N PHE A 129 -5.19 4.14 -9.37
CA PHE A 129 -5.88 4.01 -8.09
C PHE A 129 -6.82 5.19 -7.80
N GLN A 130 -7.14 6.00 -8.81
CA GLN A 130 -8.07 7.13 -8.74
C GLN A 130 -7.75 8.12 -7.61
N ASN A 131 -6.46 8.38 -7.38
CA ASN A 131 -5.92 9.22 -6.31
C ASN A 131 -6.37 8.80 -4.90
N THR A 132 -6.61 7.49 -4.71
CA THR A 132 -6.99 6.90 -3.42
C THR A 132 -5.84 6.06 -2.82
N GLN A 133 -6.15 4.95 -2.15
CA GLN A 133 -5.15 4.01 -1.64
C GLN A 133 -4.91 2.86 -2.63
N PRO A 134 -3.73 2.22 -2.58
CA PRO A 134 -2.55 2.53 -1.75
C PRO A 134 -1.79 3.79 -2.20
N SER A 135 -1.21 4.52 -1.25
CA SER A 135 -0.45 5.77 -1.52
C SER A 135 0.97 5.50 -2.05
N VAL A 136 1.52 6.44 -2.82
CA VAL A 136 2.87 6.32 -3.42
C VAL A 136 3.67 7.62 -3.27
N SER A 137 5.00 7.53 -3.18
CA SER A 137 5.91 8.69 -3.22
C SER A 137 7.23 8.33 -3.90
N ARG A 138 8.11 9.31 -4.11
CA ARG A 138 9.45 9.07 -4.66
C ARG A 138 10.32 8.25 -3.70
N LEU A 139 11.12 7.33 -4.25
CA LEU A 139 12.20 6.69 -3.51
C LEU A 139 13.23 7.75 -3.08
N ASN A 140 13.60 7.76 -1.78
CA ASN A 140 14.59 8.65 -1.15
C ASN A 140 14.18 10.11 -0.88
N VAL A 141 12.89 10.44 -0.95
CA VAL A 141 12.38 11.68 -0.35
C VAL A 141 11.74 11.31 0.98
N ASP A 142 12.03 12.06 2.06
CA ASP A 142 11.34 11.98 3.36
C ASP A 142 9.89 12.48 3.23
N ALA A 143 9.16 11.98 2.23
CA ALA A 143 7.73 12.09 2.16
C ALA A 143 7.19 11.10 3.20
N THR A 144 6.42 11.62 4.16
CA THR A 144 5.55 10.89 5.09
C THR A 144 5.16 9.51 4.55
N GLU A 145 5.52 8.46 5.29
CA GLU A 145 5.29 7.03 5.06
C GLU A 145 4.14 6.66 4.07
N THR A 146 4.34 6.81 2.76
CA THR A 146 3.39 6.28 1.77
C THR A 146 3.51 4.77 1.68
N ASP A 147 2.46 4.08 1.23
CA ASP A 147 2.44 2.61 1.22
C ASP A 147 3.46 2.02 0.24
N TYR A 148 3.73 2.74 -0.85
CA TYR A 148 4.73 2.41 -1.84
C TYR A 148 5.70 3.55 -2.11
N LYS A 149 6.91 3.20 -2.57
CA LYS A 149 7.94 4.13 -3.05
C LYS A 149 8.27 3.81 -4.50
N ALA A 150 8.00 4.74 -5.40
CA ALA A 150 8.27 4.64 -6.82
C ALA A 150 9.74 4.92 -7.14
N SER A 151 10.29 4.13 -8.04
CA SER A 151 11.60 4.30 -8.65
C SER A 151 11.47 4.12 -10.16
N TYR A 152 12.17 4.98 -10.89
CA TYR A 152 12.34 4.88 -12.32
C TYR A 152 13.77 4.40 -12.60
N THR A 153 13.90 3.20 -13.16
CA THR A 153 15.20 2.54 -13.33
C THR A 153 15.66 2.51 -14.79
N ASN A 154 14.73 2.38 -15.72
CA ASN A 154 14.98 2.35 -17.16
C ASN A 154 13.84 3.05 -17.91
N PRO A 155 14.05 3.50 -19.16
CA PRO A 155 12.99 4.04 -20.01
C PRO A 155 11.74 3.15 -20.05
N GLY A 156 10.61 3.73 -19.67
CA GLY A 156 9.33 3.04 -19.61
C GLY A 156 9.11 2.12 -18.40
N GLN A 157 10.09 1.96 -17.50
CA GLN A 157 10.02 1.02 -16.39
C GLN A 157 9.92 1.69 -15.01
N CYS A 158 8.83 1.40 -14.30
CA CYS A 158 8.63 1.76 -12.90
C CYS A 158 8.77 0.54 -12.00
N THR A 159 9.33 0.75 -10.82
CA THR A 159 9.25 -0.20 -9.71
C THR A 159 8.72 0.51 -8.47
N TYR A 160 7.68 -0.07 -7.87
CA TYR A 160 7.01 0.41 -6.67
C TYR A 160 7.36 -0.52 -5.51
N PHE A 161 8.25 -0.08 -4.62
CA PHE A 161 8.70 -0.83 -3.46
C PHE A 161 7.73 -0.67 -2.30
N TYR A 162 7.38 -1.76 -1.63
CA TYR A 162 6.50 -1.71 -0.47
C TYR A 162 7.22 -1.11 0.74
N ARG A 163 6.56 -0.18 1.45
CA ARG A 163 7.19 0.63 2.50
C ARG A 163 7.85 -0.19 3.60
N THR A 164 7.16 -1.21 4.13
CA THR A 164 7.62 -1.95 5.31
C THR A 164 8.59 -3.07 4.97
N ASN A 165 8.70 -3.43 3.68
CA ASN A 165 9.60 -4.45 3.19
C ASN A 165 9.93 -4.14 1.72
N ASP A 166 11.11 -3.55 1.49
CA ASP A 166 11.59 -3.13 0.17
C ASP A 166 11.94 -4.30 -0.76
N LYS A 167 11.91 -5.54 -0.27
CA LYS A 167 12.03 -6.76 -1.08
C LYS A 167 10.75 -7.08 -1.84
N LEU A 168 9.61 -6.61 -1.34
CA LEU A 168 8.33 -6.77 -2.01
C LEU A 168 8.10 -5.57 -2.92
N SER A 169 7.77 -5.82 -4.18
CA SER A 169 7.62 -4.75 -5.17
C SER A 169 6.61 -5.07 -6.26
N ILE A 170 6.16 -4.03 -6.95
CA ILE A 170 5.37 -4.14 -8.17
C ILE A 170 6.15 -3.41 -9.26
N SER A 171 6.43 -4.06 -10.37
CA SER A 171 7.09 -3.45 -11.52
C SER A 171 6.13 -3.34 -12.69
N TYR A 172 6.25 -2.24 -13.43
CA TYR A 172 5.46 -1.93 -14.61
C TYR A 172 6.36 -1.51 -15.76
N ASP A 173 6.15 -2.12 -16.92
CA ASP A 173 6.78 -1.75 -18.18
C ASP A 173 5.73 -1.14 -19.12
N SER A 174 5.79 0.18 -19.34
CA SER A 174 4.87 0.91 -20.22
C SER A 174 5.12 0.65 -21.70
N GLN A 175 6.20 0.00 -22.11
CA GLN A 175 6.40 -0.39 -23.51
C GLN A 175 5.57 -1.64 -23.84
N THR A 176 5.43 -2.55 -22.87
CA THR A 176 4.81 -3.86 -23.07
C THR A 176 3.48 -4.04 -22.34
N GLY A 177 3.17 -3.18 -21.36
CA GLY A 177 2.02 -3.31 -20.47
C GLY A 177 2.19 -4.37 -19.37
N VAL A 178 3.38 -4.96 -19.26
CA VAL A 178 3.63 -6.06 -18.33
C VAL A 178 3.70 -5.50 -16.91
N VAL A 179 2.95 -6.14 -16.01
CA VAL A 179 3.00 -5.91 -14.56
C VAL A 179 3.46 -7.18 -13.88
N ILE A 180 4.52 -7.07 -13.08
CA ILE A 180 5.11 -8.15 -12.28
C ILE A 180 5.01 -7.75 -10.82
N THR A 181 4.67 -8.70 -9.96
CA THR A 181 4.65 -8.49 -8.51
C THR A 181 5.69 -9.42 -7.90
N ASP A 182 6.75 -8.85 -7.32
CA ASP A 182 7.72 -9.59 -6.53
C ASP A 182 7.18 -9.77 -5.12
N THR A 183 7.00 -11.04 -4.74
CA THR A 183 6.50 -11.46 -3.44
C THR A 183 7.53 -12.26 -2.66
N ASP A 184 8.78 -12.37 -3.12
CA ASP A 184 9.83 -13.06 -2.38
C ASP A 184 10.44 -12.09 -1.35
N PRO A 185 10.25 -12.33 -0.05
CA PRO A 185 10.81 -11.46 0.99
C PRO A 185 12.33 -11.59 1.14
N ASN A 186 12.99 -12.48 0.38
CA ASN A 186 14.45 -12.70 0.41
C ASN A 186 15.16 -12.35 -0.91
N SER A 187 14.48 -11.66 -1.82
CA SER A 187 15.00 -11.16 -3.12
C SER A 187 16.25 -10.29 -2.96
#